data_AF-A0A1G8J6S6-F1
#
_entry.id   AF-A0A1G8J6S6-F1
#
_cell.length_a   1.000
_cell.length_b   1.000
_cell.length_c   1.000
_cell.angle_alpha   90.00
_cell.angle_beta   90.00
_cell.angle_gamma   90.00
#
_symmetry.space_group_name_H-M   'P 1'
#
loop_
_entity.id
_entity.type
_entity.pdbx_description
1 polymer ?
#
loop_
_entity_poly.entity_id
_entity_poly.type
_entity_poly.pdbx_seq_one_letter_code
_entity_poly.pdbx_strand_id
1 'polypeptide(L)'
;MTKFAAERPYADPEIAARKLVQLAASIEPVQDGRIHMEKINPAFLHTLKANDNEFGAGIRYAVDQGWLELHESETYVRLAGKDLLPE
;
A
#
# COMPACT_ATOMS: atom_id res chain seq x y z
N MET A 1 -31.15 16.16 5.75
CA MET A 1 -29.90 16.80 5.31
C MET A 1 -28.84 15.72 5.21
N THR A 2 -28.62 15.17 4.01
CA THR A 2 -27.64 14.13 3.77
C THR A 2 -26.26 14.76 3.82
N LYS A 3 -25.52 14.52 4.90
CA LYS A 3 -24.11 14.88 5.01
C LYS A 3 -23.36 13.95 4.06
N PHE A 4 -23.05 14.43 2.85
CA PHE A 4 -22.14 13.74 1.94
C PHE A 4 -20.81 13.62 2.69
N ALA A 5 -20.51 12.43 3.21
CA ALA A 5 -19.15 12.10 3.57
C ALA A 5 -18.33 12.26 2.28
N ALA A 6 -17.28 13.07 2.32
CA ALA A 6 -16.37 13.20 1.18
C ALA A 6 -15.99 11.79 0.69
N GLU A 7 -16.03 11.57 -0.61
CA GLU A 7 -15.62 10.29 -1.21
C GLU A 7 -14.23 9.95 -0.67
N ARG A 8 -14.12 8.81 0.01
CA ARG A 8 -12.84 8.36 0.56
C ARG A 8 -12.02 7.82 -0.60
N PRO A 9 -10.88 8.43 -0.95
CA PRO A 9 -10.14 8.11 -2.16
C PRO A 9 -9.58 6.69 -2.19
N TYR A 10 -9.49 6.03 -1.03
CA TYR A 10 -8.92 4.69 -0.88
C TYR A 10 -9.91 3.68 -0.31
N ALA A 11 -11.22 3.97 -0.33
CA ALA A 11 -12.25 3.00 0.07
C ALA A 11 -12.30 1.78 -0.87
N ASP A 12 -11.86 1.96 -2.12
CA ASP A 12 -11.62 0.86 -3.05
C ASP A 12 -10.25 0.20 -2.76
N PRO A 13 -10.20 -1.11 -2.44
CA PRO A 13 -8.95 -1.80 -2.11
C PRO A 13 -7.92 -1.82 -3.24
N GLU A 14 -8.34 -1.81 -4.51
CA GLU A 14 -7.42 -1.76 -5.64
C GLU A 14 -6.75 -0.39 -5.72
N ILE A 15 -7.52 0.70 -5.56
CA ILE A 15 -6.97 2.06 -5.55
C ILE A 15 -5.99 2.22 -4.38
N ALA A 16 -6.33 1.71 -3.20
CA ALA A 16 -5.43 1.67 -2.04
C ALA A 16 -4.15 0.88 -2.35
N ALA A 17 -4.29 -0.33 -2.91
CA ALA A 17 -3.19 -1.22 -3.24
C ALA A 17 -2.21 -0.59 -4.24
N ARG A 18 -2.70 -0.02 -5.35
CA ARG A 18 -1.87 0.67 -6.34
C ARG A 18 -1.06 1.78 -5.70
N LYS A 19 -1.69 2.54 -4.79
CA LYS A 19 -0.98 3.63 -4.12
C LYS A 19 0.07 3.13 -3.13
N LEU A 20 -0.21 2.04 -2.42
CA LEU A 20 0.76 1.38 -1.53
C LEU A 20 1.96 0.82 -2.30
N VAL A 21 1.74 0.22 -3.47
CA VAL A 21 2.80 -0.25 -4.38
C VAL A 21 3.67 0.93 -4.86
N GLN A 22 3.06 2.05 -5.25
CA GLN A 22 3.80 3.27 -5.61
C GLN A 22 4.66 3.80 -4.45
N LEU A 23 4.11 3.84 -3.24
CA LEU A 23 4.84 4.25 -2.04
C LEU A 23 6.01 3.30 -1.76
N ALA A 24 5.78 1.99 -1.83
CA ALA A 24 6.82 0.97 -1.67
C ALA A 24 7.93 1.11 -2.73
N ALA A 25 7.59 1.34 -4.00
CA ALA A 25 8.55 1.56 -5.08
C ALA A 25 9.37 2.85 -4.95
N SER A 26 8.87 3.83 -4.20
CA SER A 26 9.60 5.07 -3.92
C SER A 26 10.59 4.93 -2.77
N ILE A 27 10.60 3.79 -2.05
CA ILE A 27 11.47 3.56 -0.90
C ILE A 27 12.63 2.67 -1.34
N GLU A 28 13.86 3.11 -1.05
CA GLU A 28 15.05 2.29 -1.28
C GLU A 28 14.96 1.01 -0.41
N PRO A 29 14.94 -0.18 -1.03
CA PRO A 29 14.89 -1.43 -0.30
C PRO A 29 16.21 -1.68 0.43
N VAL A 30 16.15 -2.35 1.58
CA VAL A 30 17.33 -2.86 2.25
C VAL A 30 17.72 -4.23 1.65
N GLN A 31 18.59 -4.98 2.34
CA GLN A 31 19.04 -6.30 1.89
C GLN A 31 17.87 -7.20 1.45
N ASP A 32 18.07 -7.93 0.35
CA ASP A 32 17.11 -8.91 -0.17
C ASP A 32 15.76 -8.30 -0.61
N GLY A 33 15.75 -7.01 -1.02
CA GLY A 33 14.58 -6.34 -1.58
C GLY A 33 13.54 -5.91 -0.54
N ARG A 34 13.88 -5.93 0.75
CA ARG A 34 12.95 -5.68 1.85
C ARG A 34 12.62 -4.21 2.02
N ILE A 35 11.34 -3.89 2.17
CA ILE A 35 10.83 -2.54 2.38
C ILE A 35 10.03 -2.54 3.69
N HIS A 36 10.47 -1.78 4.67
CA HIS A 36 9.83 -1.74 5.99
C HIS A 36 8.45 -1.08 5.94
N MET A 37 7.44 -1.72 6.54
CA MET A 37 6.08 -1.18 6.61
C MET A 37 6.02 0.15 7.36
N GLU A 38 6.92 0.39 8.32
CA GLU A 38 7.00 1.65 9.06
C GLU A 38 7.31 2.86 8.17
N LYS A 39 7.85 2.64 6.95
CA LYS A 39 8.07 3.71 5.97
C LYS A 39 6.85 3.94 5.08
N ILE A 40 6.07 2.90 4.82
CA ILE A 40 4.88 2.94 3.95
C ILE A 40 3.67 3.47 4.73
N ASN A 41 3.42 2.91 5.91
CA ASN A 41 2.23 3.18 6.73
C ASN A 41 2.04 4.68 7.04
N PRO A 42 3.03 5.41 7.59
CA PRO A 42 2.84 6.82 7.89
C PRO A 42 2.66 7.67 6.63
N ALA A 43 3.27 7.30 5.50
CA ALA A 43 3.06 8.00 4.24
C ALA A 43 1.61 7.83 3.75
N PHE A 44 1.04 6.64 3.86
CA PHE A 44 -0.35 6.38 3.46
C PHE A 44 -1.36 7.07 4.41
N LEU A 45 -1.19 6.90 5.72
CA LEU A 45 -2.14 7.44 6.71
C LEU A 45 -2.04 8.96 6.84
N HIS A 46 -0.84 9.51 6.99
CA HIS A 46 -0.67 10.91 7.36
C HIS A 46 -0.49 11.84 6.16
N THR A 47 0.19 11.40 5.10
CA THR A 47 0.37 12.22 3.89
C THR A 47 -0.85 12.14 2.99
N LEU A 48 -1.37 10.93 2.74
CA LEU A 48 -2.52 10.72 1.85
C LEU A 48 -3.88 10.80 2.55
N LYS A 49 -3.90 10.98 3.88
CA LYS A 49 -5.12 11.09 4.71
C LYS A 49 -6.04 9.87 4.58
N ALA A 50 -5.46 8.70 4.34
CA ALA A 50 -6.16 7.41 4.40
C ALA A 50 -6.33 6.94 5.86
N ASN A 51 -6.96 5.78 6.05
CA ASN A 51 -7.12 5.15 7.37
C ASN A 51 -6.60 3.71 7.41
N ASP A 52 -6.49 3.15 8.62
CA ASP A 52 -5.95 1.81 8.88
C ASP A 52 -6.71 0.69 8.14
N ASN A 53 -8.05 0.81 8.01
CA ASN A 53 -8.83 -0.19 7.28
C ASN A 53 -8.51 -0.18 5.78
N GLU A 54 -8.32 1.01 5.20
CA GLU A 54 -7.92 1.17 3.80
C GLU A 54 -6.48 0.66 3.58
N PHE A 55 -5.59 0.91 4.53
CA PHE A 55 -4.22 0.38 4.51
C PHE A 55 -4.22 -1.15 4.50
N GLY A 56 -4.92 -1.77 5.46
CA GLY A 56 -5.02 -3.23 5.57
C GLY A 56 -5.68 -3.87 4.35
N ALA A 57 -6.78 -3.29 3.85
CA ALA A 57 -7.46 -3.76 2.65
C ALA A 57 -6.56 -3.66 1.40
N GLY A 58 -5.82 -2.55 1.26
CA GLY A 58 -4.89 -2.35 0.15
C GLY A 58 -3.68 -3.29 0.19
N ILE A 59 -3.06 -3.50 1.36
CA ILE A 59 -1.97 -4.48 1.51
C ILE A 59 -2.48 -5.89 1.15
N ARG A 60 -3.63 -6.29 1.69
CA ARG A 60 -4.21 -7.60 1.38
C ARG A 60 -4.49 -7.78 -0.10
N TYR A 61 -5.07 -6.78 -0.75
CA TYR A 61 -5.32 -6.81 -2.19
C TYR A 61 -4.02 -6.89 -3.00
N ALA A 62 -3.02 -6.08 -2.67
CA ALA A 62 -1.72 -6.10 -3.35
C ALA A 62 -1.02 -7.47 -3.22
N VAL A 63 -1.14 -8.14 -2.07
CA VAL A 63 -0.58 -9.48 -1.86
C VAL A 63 -1.34 -10.53 -2.66
N ASP A 64 -2.67 -10.47 -2.67
CA ASP A 64 -3.52 -11.39 -3.44
C ASP A 64 -3.25 -11.30 -4.95
N GLN A 65 -3.03 -10.08 -5.44
CA GLN A 65 -2.65 -9.84 -6.84
C GLN A 65 -1.18 -10.13 -7.16
N GLY A 66 -0.38 -10.50 -6.15
CA GLY A 66 1.05 -10.77 -6.31
C GLY A 66 1.89 -9.54 -6.63
N TRP A 67 1.42 -8.34 -6.27
CA TRP A 67 2.15 -7.07 -6.43
C TRP A 67 3.09 -6.78 -5.27
N LEU A 68 2.73 -7.27 -4.08
CA LEU A 68 3.57 -7.24 -2.90
C LEU A 68 3.71 -8.65 -2.34
N GLU A 69 4.91 -9.00 -1.91
CA GLU A 69 5.15 -10.16 -1.06
C GLU A 69 5.24 -9.69 0.39
N LEU A 70 4.32 -10.18 1.22
CA LEU A 70 4.31 -9.92 2.66
C LEU A 70 5.14 -10.98 3.39
N HIS A 71 6.11 -10.54 4.21
CA HIS A 71 6.86 -11.46 5.05
C HIS A 71 6.01 -11.99 6.22
N GLU A 72 6.33 -13.19 6.73
CA GLU A 72 5.59 -13.81 7.85
C GLU A 72 5.52 -12.93 9.10
N SER A 73 6.56 -12.11 9.32
CA SER A 73 6.63 -11.21 10.48
C SER A 73 5.75 -9.95 10.31
N GLU A 74 5.19 -9.74 9.12
CA GLU A 74 4.39 -8.56 8.75
C GLU A 74 5.12 -7.21 8.90
N THR A 75 6.44 -7.22 9.15
CA THR A 75 7.25 -6.01 9.36
C THR A 75 7.77 -5.38 8.08
N TYR A 76 7.81 -6.16 6.99
CA TYR A 76 8.28 -5.70 5.69
C TYR A 76 7.55 -6.38 4.55
N VAL A 77 7.57 -5.71 3.40
CA VAL A 77 7.09 -6.22 2.12
C VAL A 77 8.22 -6.21 1.09
N ARG A 78 8.04 -6.90 -0.03
CA ARG A 78 8.86 -6.77 -1.24
C ARG A 78 7.95 -6.47 -2.42
N LEU A 79 8.47 -5.78 -3.43
CA LEU A 79 7.77 -5.64 -4.70
C LEU A 79 7.84 -6.95 -5.47
N ALA A 80 6.70 -7.41 -5.96
CA ALA A 80 6.57 -8.68 -6.66
C ALA A 80 5.98 -8.47 -8.05
N GLY A 81 6.66 -8.92 -9.09
CA GLY A 81 6.24 -8.73 -10.49
C GLY A 81 7.01 -7.63 -11.23
N LYS A 82 7.14 -7.79 -12.54
CA LYS A 82 8.01 -6.98 -13.42
C LYS A 82 7.34 -5.74 -14.03
N ASP A 83 6.06 -5.47 -13.76
CA ASP A 83 5.27 -4.50 -14.54
C ASP A 83 4.19 -3.78 -13.69
N LEU A 84 4.57 -3.35 -12.48
CA LEU A 84 3.60 -2.83 -11.49
C LEU A 84 3.26 -1.34 -11.59
N LEU A 85 3.92 -0.61 -12.49
CA LEU A 85 3.75 0.84 -12.62
C LEU A 85 3.43 1.17 -14.08
N PRO A 86 2.29 1.83 -14.39
CA PRO A 86 2.12 2.42 -15.70
C PRO A 86 3.16 3.53 -15.91
N GLU A 87 3.67 3.63 -17.14
CA GLU A 87 4.57 4.71 -17.61
C GLU A 87 4.03 6.13 -17.33
#